data_AF-A0A832UMV9-F1
#
_entry.id   AF-A0A832UMV9-F1
#
_cell.length_a   1.000
_cell.length_b   1.000
_cell.length_c   1.000
_cell.angle_alpha   90.00
_cell.angle_beta   90.00
_cell.angle_gamma   90.00
#
_symmetry.space_group_name_H-M   'P 1'
#
loop_
_entity.id
_entity.type
_entity.pdbx_description
1 polymer ?
#
loop_
_entity_poly.entity_id
_entity_poly.type
_entity_poly.pdbx_seq_one_letter_code
_entity_poly.pdbx_strand_id
1 'polypeptide(L)'
;EAAGLKSQDEYHNPDIKIKAGRGIGAVEVPRGILFHDYTYNQKGMCTKANCIIPTNQNHANIELDMKALLPKILEKTPKDIELNLEMLVRAYDPCISCSTHYVTVHFV
;
A
#
# COMPACT_ATOMS: atom_id res chain seq x y z
N GLU A 1 22.36 18.21 4.57
CA GLU A 1 21.72 17.94 3.26
C GLU A 1 21.90 16.46 2.94
N ALA A 2 20.81 15.73 2.69
CA ALA A 2 20.92 14.34 2.28
C ALA A 2 21.55 14.32 0.88
N ALA A 3 22.75 13.75 0.76
CA ALA A 3 23.35 13.48 -0.53
C ALA A 3 22.36 12.61 -1.31
N GLY A 4 21.71 13.19 -2.31
CA GLY A 4 20.68 12.53 -3.11
C GLY A 4 21.20 11.25 -3.76
N LEU A 5 20.26 10.44 -4.25
CA LEU A 5 20.56 9.23 -5.02
C LEU A 5 21.55 9.58 -6.14
N LYS A 6 22.72 8.93 -6.13
CA LYS A 6 23.70 9.06 -7.21
C LYS A 6 23.07 8.55 -8.51
N SER A 7 23.42 9.17 -9.63
CA SER A 7 23.11 8.61 -10.95
C SER A 7 23.64 7.18 -10.97
N GLN A 8 22.77 6.21 -11.25
CA GLN A 8 23.24 4.86 -11.56
C GLN A 8 23.99 4.91 -12.89
N ASP A 9 25.00 4.06 -13.04
CA ASP A 9 25.64 3.84 -14.34
C ASP A 9 24.59 3.34 -15.34
N GLU A 10 24.82 3.52 -16.65
CA GLU A 10 23.92 3.05 -17.71
C GLU A 10 23.79 1.52 -17.66
N TYR A 11 22.88 1.03 -16.83
CA TYR A 11 22.50 -0.37 -16.80
C TYR A 11 21.22 -0.53 -17.60
N HIS A 12 21.36 -1.20 -18.74
CA HIS A 12 20.28 -1.65 -19.60
C HIS A 12 19.35 -0.53 -20.09
N ASN A 13 19.77 0.20 -21.12
CA ASN A 13 18.84 0.99 -21.93
C ASN A 13 18.03 0.02 -22.83
N PRO A 14 16.72 -0.21 -22.57
CA PRO A 14 15.91 -1.01 -23.47
C PRO A 14 15.82 -0.29 -24.84
N ASP A 15 15.95 -1.04 -25.93
CA ASP A 15 15.74 -0.50 -27.28
C ASP A 15 14.25 -0.27 -27.51
N ILE A 16 13.75 0.87 -27.03
CA ILE A 16 12.35 1.28 -27.14
C ILE A 16 12.24 2.71 -27.64
N LYS A 17 11.25 2.94 -28.51
CA LYS A 17 10.82 4.30 -28.83
C LYS A 17 9.87 4.79 -27.74
N ILE A 18 10.32 5.74 -26.94
CA ILE A 18 9.53 6.37 -25.88
C ILE A 18 8.25 6.98 -26.47
N LYS A 19 7.11 6.73 -25.80
CA LYS A 19 5.80 7.29 -26.13
C LYS A 19 5.09 7.70 -24.85
N ALA A 20 4.30 8.76 -24.91
CA ALA A 20 3.38 9.11 -23.84
C ALA A 20 2.26 8.06 -23.77
N GLY A 21 1.78 7.79 -22.56
CA GLY A 21 0.70 6.82 -22.37
C GLY A 21 0.38 6.55 -20.90
N ARG A 22 -0.72 5.83 -20.69
CA ARG A 22 -1.14 5.30 -19.39
C ARG A 22 -1.08 3.78 -19.44
N GLY A 23 -0.47 3.17 -18.44
CA GLY A 23 -0.38 1.72 -18.29
C GLY A 23 -0.90 1.31 -16.92
N ILE A 24 -1.74 0.27 -16.90
CA ILE A 24 -2.30 -0.29 -15.67
C ILE A 24 -1.90 -1.76 -15.61
N GLY A 25 -1.25 -2.16 -14.52
CA GLY A 25 -0.94 -3.54 -14.20
C GLY A 25 -1.74 -3.98 -12.98
N ALA A 26 -2.26 -5.20 -13.03
CA ALA A 26 -2.91 -5.86 -11.90
C ALA A 26 -2.27 -7.24 -11.70
N VAL A 27 -1.96 -7.57 -10.45
CA VAL A 27 -1.40 -8.87 -10.09
C VAL A 27 -1.90 -9.29 -8.71
N GLU A 28 -2.19 -10.57 -8.54
CA GLU A 28 -2.46 -11.14 -7.23
C GLU A 28 -1.16 -11.30 -6.46
N VAL A 29 -1.08 -10.67 -5.29
CA VAL A 29 0.02 -10.82 -4.33
C VAL A 29 -0.50 -11.51 -3.07
N PRO A 30 0.35 -11.93 -2.12
CA PRO A 30 -0.10 -12.75 -0.98
C PRO A 30 -1.24 -12.16 -0.14
N ARG A 31 -1.44 -10.84 -0.18
CA ARG A 31 -2.40 -10.08 0.64
C ARG A 31 -3.64 -9.60 -0.15
N GLY A 32 -3.78 -10.00 -1.42
CA GLY A 32 -4.86 -9.63 -2.35
C GLY A 32 -4.36 -8.96 -3.63
N ILE A 33 -5.27 -8.37 -4.41
CA ILE A 33 -4.95 -7.77 -5.72
C ILE A 33 -4.19 -6.45 -5.56
N LEU A 34 -3.06 -6.33 -6.23
CA LEU A 34 -2.26 -5.12 -6.35
C LEU A 34 -2.50 -4.45 -7.70
N PHE A 35 -2.86 -3.16 -7.69
CA PHE A 35 -2.97 -2.35 -8.91
C PHE A 35 -1.91 -1.26 -8.95
N HIS A 36 -1.17 -1.20 -10.07
CA HIS A 36 -0.24 -0.13 -10.41
C HIS A 36 -0.74 0.60 -11.66
N ASP A 37 -1.03 1.89 -11.53
CA ASP A 37 -1.48 2.76 -12.63
C ASP A 37 -0.51 3.93 -12.79
N TYR A 38 0.20 3.95 -13.92
CA TYR A 38 1.22 4.96 -14.22
C TYR A 38 0.90 5.71 -15.50
N THR A 39 1.15 7.01 -15.51
CA THR A 39 1.05 7.87 -16.69
C THR A 39 2.40 8.50 -17.02
N TYR A 40 2.88 8.30 -18.24
CA TYR A 40 4.17 8.81 -18.73
C TYR A 40 3.99 9.88 -19.80
N ASN A 41 4.90 10.86 -19.83
CA ASN A 41 4.96 11.88 -20.88
C ASN A 41 5.85 11.46 -22.08
N GLN A 42 5.97 12.33 -23.08
CA GLN A 42 6.75 12.07 -24.30
C GLN A 42 8.26 11.87 -24.06
N LYS A 43 8.77 12.31 -22.90
CA LYS A 43 10.16 12.11 -22.48
C LYS A 43 10.35 10.85 -21.63
N GLY A 44 9.31 10.05 -21.44
CA GLY A 44 9.36 8.83 -20.62
C GLY A 44 9.38 9.10 -19.12
N MET A 45 9.03 10.31 -18.69
CA MET A 45 8.95 10.64 -17.26
C MET A 45 7.55 10.32 -16.72
N CYS A 46 7.49 9.68 -15.56
CA CYS A 46 6.24 9.45 -14.84
C CYS A 46 5.67 10.80 -14.37
N THR A 47 4.40 11.05 -14.71
CA THR A 47 3.67 12.30 -14.39
C THR A 47 2.53 12.07 -13.40
N LYS A 48 2.01 10.84 -13.33
CA LYS A 48 1.01 10.41 -12.36
C LYS A 48 1.25 8.96 -12.00
N ALA A 49 1.06 8.64 -10.73
CA ALA A 49 1.09 7.28 -10.21
C ALA A 49 -0.10 7.11 -9.26
N ASN A 50 -0.84 6.02 -9.42
CA ASN A 50 -1.85 5.57 -8.48
C ASN A 50 -1.59 4.10 -8.15
N CYS A 51 -1.36 3.80 -6.88
CA CYS A 51 -1.07 2.45 -6.42
C CYS A 51 -2.15 2.03 -5.42
N ILE A 52 -2.98 1.07 -5.79
CA ILE A 52 -4.03 0.51 -4.93
C ILE A 52 -3.50 -0.78 -4.34
N ILE A 53 -3.06 -0.70 -3.09
CA ILE A 53 -2.35 -1.77 -2.39
C ILE A 53 -3.34 -2.65 -1.62
N PRO A 54 -3.17 -3.99 -1.60
CA PRO A 54 -4.15 -4.91 -1.01
C PRO A 54 -4.51 -4.65 0.47
N THR A 55 -3.51 -4.40 1.31
CA THR A 55 -3.74 -4.12 2.74
C THR A 55 -4.66 -2.91 2.95
N ASN A 56 -4.55 -1.86 2.12
CA ASN A 56 -5.41 -0.68 2.20
C ASN A 56 -6.86 -1.02 1.80
N GLN A 57 -7.06 -1.93 0.85
CA GLN A 57 -8.39 -2.41 0.46
C GLN A 57 -9.07 -3.19 1.59
N ASN A 58 -8.29 -3.92 2.40
CA ASN A 58 -8.81 -4.69 3.54
C ASN A 58 -9.06 -3.85 4.80
N HIS A 59 -8.68 -2.56 4.82
CA HIS A 59 -8.79 -1.73 6.02
C HIS A 59 -10.24 -1.62 6.52
N ALA A 60 -11.19 -1.42 5.61
CA ALA A 60 -12.61 -1.36 5.95
C ALA A 60 -13.14 -2.69 6.51
N ASN A 61 -12.68 -3.82 5.97
CA ASN A 61 -13.08 -5.14 6.47
C ASN A 61 -12.54 -5.40 7.87
N ILE A 62 -11.28 -5.04 8.14
CA ILE A 62 -10.68 -5.12 9.47
C ILE A 62 -11.50 -4.32 10.48
N GLU A 63 -11.90 -3.08 10.14
CA GLU A 63 -12.72 -2.25 11.03
C GLU A 63 -14.10 -2.86 11.28
N LEU A 64 -14.77 -3.36 10.23
CA LEU A 64 -16.07 -4.00 10.35
C LEU A 64 -16.00 -5.27 11.20
N ASP A 65 -14.96 -6.08 11.03
CA ASP A 65 -14.75 -7.29 11.83
C ASP A 65 -14.43 -6.95 13.28
N MET A 66 -13.66 -5.89 13.55
CA MET A 66 -13.43 -5.42 14.92
C MET A 66 -14.74 -5.03 15.59
N LYS A 67 -15.59 -4.27 14.90
CA LYS A 67 -16.92 -3.87 15.38
C LYS A 67 -17.83 -5.07 15.61
N ALA A 68 -17.71 -6.12 14.79
CA ALA A 68 -18.49 -7.34 14.92
C ALA A 68 -17.96 -8.28 16.02
N LEU A 69 -16.64 -8.30 16.26
CA LEU A 69 -15.98 -9.16 17.24
C LEU A 69 -16.10 -8.59 18.66
N LEU A 70 -15.87 -7.29 18.83
CA LEU A 70 -15.80 -6.65 20.15
C LEU A 70 -17.01 -6.97 21.05
N PRO A 71 -18.27 -6.89 20.60
CA PRO A 71 -19.44 -7.20 21.44
C PRO A 71 -19.48 -8.64 21.95
N LYS A 72 -18.78 -9.57 21.29
CA LYS A 72 -18.77 -11.00 21.62
C LYS A 72 -17.70 -11.39 22.65
N ILE A 73 -16.85 -10.43 23.03
CA ILE A 73 -15.71 -10.67 23.92
C ILE A 73 -15.62 -9.65 25.07
N LEU A 74 -16.69 -8.89 25.32
CA LEU A 74 -16.73 -7.82 26.34
C LEU A 74 -16.55 -8.33 27.78
N GLU A 75 -16.85 -9.60 28.02
CA GLU A 75 -16.70 -10.25 29.32
C GLU A 75 -15.25 -10.64 29.66
N LYS A 76 -14.33 -10.54 28.70
CA LYS A 76 -12.92 -10.85 28.89
C LYS A 76 -12.17 -9.71 29.58
N THR A 77 -10.95 -10.00 30.06
CA THR A 77 -10.09 -8.94 30.59
C THR A 77 -9.67 -7.98 29.48
N PRO A 78 -9.34 -6.70 29.80
CA PRO A 78 -8.86 -5.76 28.79
C PRO A 78 -7.67 -6.27 27.97
N LYS A 79 -6.75 -7.00 28.61
CA LYS A 79 -5.57 -7.59 27.97
C LYS A 79 -5.94 -8.71 26.99
N ASP A 80 -6.94 -9.52 27.33
CA ASP A 80 -7.43 -10.55 26.42
C ASP A 80 -8.20 -9.93 25.24
N ILE A 81 -8.98 -8.88 25.47
CA ILE A 81 -9.67 -8.14 24.39
C ILE A 81 -8.65 -7.58 23.41
N GLU A 82 -7.62 -6.89 23.92
CA GLU A 82 -6.50 -6.37 23.12
C GLU A 82 -5.86 -7.48 22.28
N LEU A 83 -5.47 -8.59 22.91
CA LEU A 83 -4.87 -9.73 22.20
C LEU A 83 -5.78 -10.30 21.11
N ASN A 84 -7.09 -10.42 21.36
CA ASN A 84 -8.05 -10.91 20.37
C ASN A 84 -8.16 -9.95 19.17
N LEU A 85 -8.19 -8.64 19.41
CA LEU A 85 -8.23 -7.64 18.34
C LEU A 85 -6.92 -7.60 17.54
N GLU A 86 -5.77 -7.76 18.20
CA GLU A 86 -4.48 -7.91 17.50
C GLU A 86 -4.43 -9.17 16.64
N MET A 87 -4.94 -10.29 17.15
CA MET A 87 -5.02 -11.54 16.39
C MET A 87 -5.91 -11.39 15.16
N LEU A 88 -7.04 -10.69 15.28
CA LEU A 88 -7.90 -10.36 14.15
C LEU A 88 -7.14 -9.56 13.09
N VAL A 89 -6.43 -8.50 13.49
CA VAL A 89 -5.61 -7.71 12.55
C VAL A 89 -4.56 -8.58 11.87
N ARG A 90 -3.84 -9.43 12.62
CA ARG A 90 -2.82 -10.34 12.09
C ARG A 90 -3.38 -11.40 11.14
N ALA A 91 -4.64 -11.79 11.29
CA ALA A 91 -5.30 -12.74 10.39
C ALA A 91 -5.43 -12.20 8.95
N TYR A 92 -5.42 -10.88 8.78
CA TYR A 92 -5.38 -10.21 7.47
C TYR A 92 -3.95 -10.05 6.89
N ASP A 93 -2.92 -10.49 7.62
CA ASP A 93 -1.49 -10.30 7.28
C ASP A 93 -1.19 -8.88 6.76
N PRO A 94 -1.46 -7.81 7.53
CA PRO A 94 -1.33 -6.45 7.03
C PRO A 94 0.14 -6.08 6.84
N CYS A 95 0.54 -5.79 5.59
CA CYS A 95 1.80 -5.08 5.33
C CYS A 95 1.56 -3.56 5.45
N ILE A 96 1.78 -2.99 6.65
CA ILE A 96 1.56 -1.55 6.91
C ILE A 96 2.48 -0.68 6.03
N SER A 97 3.77 -1.04 5.94
CA SER A 97 4.73 -0.31 5.10
C SER A 97 4.34 -0.31 3.62
N CYS A 98 3.64 -1.35 3.15
CA CYS A 98 3.13 -1.41 1.79
C CYS A 98 1.88 -0.55 1.63
N SER A 99 1.03 -0.47 2.66
CA SER A 99 -0.29 0.17 2.58
C SER A 99 -0.27 1.69 2.65
N THR A 100 0.83 2.27 3.14
CA THR A 100 0.99 3.70 3.33
C THR A 100 1.97 4.29 2.32
N HIS A 101 1.59 5.44 1.74
CA HIS A 101 2.43 6.19 0.81
C HIS A 101 3.17 7.30 1.58
N TYR A 102 3.30 8.48 0.98
CA TYR A 102 3.92 9.65 1.61
C TYR A 102 2.84 10.54 2.24
N VAL A 103 3.06 10.99 3.48
CA VAL A 103 2.19 11.96 4.16
C VAL A 103 2.88 13.33 4.20
N THR A 104 2.20 14.36 3.72
CA THR A 104 2.65 15.74 3.90
C THR A 104 2.02 16.28 5.18
N VAL A 105 2.85 16.51 6.21
CA VAL A 105 2.39 17.04 7.49
C VAL A 105 2.37 18.57 7.42
N HIS A 106 1.18 19.16 7.59
CA HIS A 106 1.02 20.58 7.83
C HIS A 106 0.88 20.80 9.33
N PHE A 107 1.89 21.41 9.95
CA PHE A 107 1.80 21.84 11.34
C PHE A 107 0.91 23.08 11.43
N VAL A 108 0.00 23.07 12.40
CA VAL A 108 -0.87 24.19 12.76
C VAL A 108 -0.32 24.84 14.02
#